data_AF-A0A0K8R4W3-F1
#
_entry.id   AF-A0A0K8R4W3-F1
#
_cell.length_a   1.000
_cell.length_b   1.000
_cell.length_c   1.000
_cell.angle_alpha   90.00
_cell.angle_beta   90.00
_cell.angle_gamma   90.00
#
_symmetry.space_group_name_H-M   'P 1'
#
loop_
_entity.id
_entity.type
_entity.pdbx_description
1 polymer ?
#
loop_
_entity_poly.entity_id
_entity_poly.type
_entity_poly.pdbx_seq_one_letter_code
_entity_poly.pdbx_strand_id
1 'polypeptide(L)'
;MILSLSVVLLAASGYIHANQCNIGLANYMNTKCSNTKFKFHSLSECSFSCQGVNSQGQPTITTYYLVNGLPCGPCKECCDGRCTPVQYSSENPLTVKSCAK
;
A
#
# COMPACT_ATOMS: atom_id res chain seq x y z
N MET A 1 20.89 -18.99 -26.37
CA MET A 1 20.98 -18.87 -24.89
C MET A 1 20.97 -17.40 -24.42
N ILE A 2 20.27 -16.51 -25.13
CA ILE A 2 20.11 -15.10 -24.72
C ILE A 2 18.76 -14.95 -23.99
N LEU A 3 17.75 -15.67 -24.45
CA LEU A 3 16.39 -15.68 -23.88
C LEU A 3 16.37 -16.05 -22.39
N SER A 4 17.17 -17.04 -21.99
CA SER A 4 17.26 -17.50 -20.59
C SER A 4 17.88 -16.45 -19.67
N LEU A 5 18.92 -15.74 -20.11
CA LEU A 5 19.50 -14.64 -19.33
C LEU A 5 18.55 -13.43 -19.21
N SER A 6 17.82 -13.10 -20.29
CA SER A 6 16.82 -12.02 -20.25
C SER A 6 15.70 -12.29 -19.26
N VAL A 7 15.21 -13.53 -19.18
CA VAL A 7 14.18 -13.94 -18.20
C VAL A 7 14.70 -13.82 -16.77
N VAL A 8 15.96 -14.21 -16.51
CA VAL A 8 16.57 -14.09 -15.19
C VAL A 8 16.73 -12.62 -14.76
N LEU A 9 17.12 -11.74 -15.68
CA LEU A 9 17.26 -10.30 -15.40
C LEU A 9 15.91 -9.64 -15.06
N LEU A 10 14.84 -10.00 -15.78
CA LEU A 10 13.48 -9.50 -15.54
C LEU A 10 12.92 -9.95 -14.19
N ALA A 11 13.19 -11.20 -13.79
CA ALA A 11 12.80 -11.70 -12.48
C ALA A 11 13.54 -10.97 -11.35
N ALA A 12 14.85 -10.75 -11.52
CA ALA A 12 15.67 -10.03 -10.55
C ALA A 12 15.25 -8.56 -10.43
N SER A 13 14.93 -7.88 -11.54
CA SER A 13 14.48 -6.49 -11.51
C SER A 13 13.11 -6.35 -10.84
N GLY A 14 12.18 -7.27 -11.12
CA GLY A 14 10.88 -7.33 -10.45
C GLY A 14 11.01 -7.53 -8.94
N TYR A 15 11.93 -8.39 -8.51
CA TYR A 15 12.22 -8.61 -7.09
C TYR A 15 12.78 -7.35 -6.40
N ILE A 16 13.73 -6.65 -7.03
CA ILE A 16 14.30 -5.42 -6.48
C ILE A 16 13.23 -4.33 -6.34
N HIS A 17 12.38 -4.17 -7.36
CA HIS A 17 11.29 -3.21 -7.33
C HIS A 17 10.27 -3.51 -6.22
N ALA A 18 9.86 -4.78 -6.08
CA ALA A 18 8.96 -5.21 -5.02
C ALA A 18 9.58 -4.94 -3.63
N ASN A 19 10.88 -5.21 -3.46
CA ASN A 19 11.56 -4.94 -2.20
C ASN A 19 11.61 -3.45 -1.87
N GLN A 20 11.94 -2.58 -2.83
CA GLN A 20 11.93 -1.13 -2.64
C GLN A 20 10.53 -0.59 -2.32
N CYS A 21 9.48 -1.11 -2.97
CA CYS A 21 8.09 -0.78 -2.67
C CYS A 21 7.73 -1.14 -1.22
N ASN A 22 8.07 -2.36 -0.78
CA ASN A 22 7.81 -2.81 0.58
C ASN A 22 8.53 -1.95 1.63
N ILE A 23 9.79 -1.58 1.38
CA ILE A 23 10.55 -0.67 2.25
C ILE A 23 9.88 0.70 2.32
N GLY A 24 9.47 1.25 1.17
CA GLY A 24 8.76 2.53 1.09
C GLY A 24 7.45 2.53 1.88
N LEU A 25 6.63 1.49 1.71
CA LEU A 25 5.37 1.33 2.44
C LEU A 25 5.60 1.18 3.95
N ALA A 26 6.57 0.36 4.36
CA ALA A 26 6.92 0.20 5.77
C ALA A 26 7.39 1.53 6.39
N ASN A 27 8.23 2.30 5.70
CA ASN A 27 8.68 3.61 6.14
C ASN A 27 7.51 4.58 6.30
N TYR A 28 6.60 4.65 5.31
CA TYR A 28 5.40 5.48 5.38
C TYR A 28 4.56 5.19 6.63
N MET A 29 4.24 3.91 6.89
CA MET A 29 3.43 3.51 8.04
C MET A 29 4.15 3.81 9.36
N ASN A 30 5.44 3.48 9.46
CA ASN A 30 6.24 3.72 10.66
C ASN A 30 6.35 5.22 10.96
N THR A 31 6.58 6.07 9.96
CA THR A 31 6.60 7.53 10.11
C THR A 31 5.24 8.05 10.57
N LYS A 32 4.14 7.59 9.97
CA LYS A 32 2.79 7.97 10.40
C LYS A 32 2.51 7.61 11.85
N CYS A 33 2.83 6.39 12.28
CA CYS A 33 2.66 5.98 13.68
C CYS A 33 3.55 6.81 14.63
N SER A 34 4.82 7.00 14.27
CA SER A 34 5.80 7.69 15.12
C SER A 34 5.46 9.16 15.35
N ASN A 35 4.83 9.83 14.37
CA ASN A 35 4.32 11.20 14.53
C ASN A 35 3.26 11.33 15.64
N THR A 36 2.61 10.22 16.01
CA THR A 36 1.66 10.14 17.13
C THR A 36 2.26 9.49 18.38
N LYS A 37 3.58 9.28 18.42
CA LYS A 37 4.30 8.51 19.47
C LYS A 37 3.81 7.06 19.60
N PHE A 38 3.13 6.54 18.59
CA PHE A 38 2.65 5.16 18.54
C PHE A 38 3.61 4.34 17.69
N LYS A 39 3.54 3.02 17.82
CA LYS A 39 4.30 2.06 16.99
C LYS A 39 3.37 1.42 15.98
N PHE A 40 3.92 1.02 14.83
CA PHE A 40 3.21 0.16 13.90
C PHE A 40 2.76 -1.12 14.62
N HIS A 41 1.50 -1.51 14.40
CA HIS A 41 0.90 -2.69 15.01
C HIS A 41 0.53 -3.72 13.95
N SER A 42 -0.25 -3.35 12.95
CA SER A 42 -0.68 -4.28 11.91
C SER A 42 -0.98 -3.56 10.59
N LEU A 43 -0.86 -4.31 9.49
CA LEU A 43 -1.30 -3.90 8.15
C LEU A 43 -2.44 -4.84 7.72
N SER A 44 -3.47 -4.24 7.14
CA SER A 44 -4.54 -4.90 6.37
C SER A 44 -4.46 -4.43 4.91
N GLU A 45 -5.39 -4.85 4.03
CA GLU A 45 -5.35 -4.51 2.60
C GLU A 45 -5.13 -3.02 2.33
N CYS A 46 -6.01 -2.16 2.87
CA CYS A 46 -6.02 -0.72 2.60
C CYS A 46 -5.98 0.14 3.86
N SER A 47 -5.62 -0.46 4.99
CA SER A 47 -5.46 0.27 6.25
C SER A 47 -4.38 -0.34 7.12
N PHE A 48 -3.78 0.45 7.99
CA PHE A 48 -2.83 -0.01 8.98
C PHE A 48 -3.18 0.59 10.33
N SER A 49 -2.79 -0.10 11.40
CA SER A 49 -3.01 0.35 12.76
C SER A 49 -1.70 0.68 13.46
N CYS A 50 -1.77 1.70 14.30
CA CYS A 50 -0.72 2.11 15.20
C CYS A 50 -1.18 1.89 16.64
N GLN A 51 -0.33 1.31 17.48
CA GLN A 51 -0.61 1.06 18.88
C GLN A 51 0.29 1.91 19.77
N GLY A 52 -0.27 2.46 20.83
CA GLY A 52 0.48 3.20 21.83
C GLY A 52 -0.33 3.42 23.10
N VAL A 53 0.02 4.48 23.82
CA VAL A 53 -0.62 4.85 25.08
C VAL A 53 -1.12 6.29 24.96
N ASN A 54 -2.37 6.53 25.33
CA ASN A 54 -2.96 7.88 25.28
C ASN A 54 -2.51 8.74 26.49
N SER A 55 -2.97 9.98 26.56
CA SER A 55 -2.65 10.91 27.66
C SER A 55 -3.13 10.44 29.04
N GLN A 56 -4.05 9.50 29.11
CA GLN A 56 -4.58 8.90 30.34
C GLN A 56 -3.82 7.63 30.75
N GLY A 57 -2.76 7.24 30.04
CA GLY A 57 -2.01 6.03 30.33
C GLY A 57 -2.68 4.74 29.82
N GLN A 58 -3.73 4.84 28.99
CA GLN A 58 -4.46 3.68 28.50
C GLN A 58 -3.91 3.17 27.15
N PRO A 59 -3.76 1.84 26.96
CA PRO A 59 -3.46 1.26 25.67
C PRO A 59 -4.51 1.67 24.63
N THR A 60 -4.06 2.19 23.49
CA THR A 60 -4.94 2.67 22.41
C THR A 60 -4.41 2.16 21.08
N ILE A 61 -5.33 1.79 20.18
CA ILE A 61 -5.05 1.46 18.79
C ILE A 61 -5.79 2.46 17.90
N THR A 62 -5.06 3.05 16.95
CA THR A 62 -5.62 3.97 15.96
C THR A 62 -5.38 3.40 14.57
N THR A 63 -6.41 3.42 13.73
CA THR A 63 -6.36 2.93 12.35
C THR A 63 -6.27 4.10 11.37
N TYR A 64 -5.43 3.94 10.35
CA TYR A 64 -5.24 4.89 9.26
C TYR A 64 -5.46 4.18 7.93
N TYR A 65 -6.06 4.87 6.96
CA TYR A 65 -6.21 4.37 5.60
C TYR A 65 -4.94 4.63 4.77
N LEU A 66 -4.63 3.70 3.89
CA LEU A 66 -3.64 3.91 2.83
C LEU A 66 -4.19 4.94 1.83
N VAL A 67 -3.27 5.57 1.10
CA VAL A 67 -3.61 6.62 0.13
C VAL A 67 -4.51 6.05 -0.96
N ASN A 68 -5.54 6.82 -1.35
CA ASN A 68 -6.44 6.42 -2.43
C ASN A 68 -5.66 6.20 -3.74
N GLY A 69 -6.01 5.15 -4.47
CA GLY A 69 -5.33 4.74 -5.70
C GLY A 69 -4.17 3.76 -5.51
N LEU A 70 -3.76 3.47 -4.27
CA LEU A 70 -2.70 2.48 -4.02
C LEU A 70 -3.18 1.09 -4.49
N PRO A 71 -2.40 0.33 -5.27
CA PRO A 71 -2.80 -1.01 -5.68
C PRO A 71 -2.91 -1.94 -4.46
N CYS A 72 -4.05 -2.60 -4.32
CA CYS A 72 -4.34 -3.57 -3.26
C CYS A 72 -4.61 -4.98 -3.79
N GLY A 73 -4.56 -5.16 -5.12
CA GLY A 73 -4.72 -6.44 -5.79
C GLY A 73 -4.87 -6.26 -7.31
N PRO A 74 -5.00 -7.37 -8.05
CA PRO A 74 -5.22 -7.31 -9.49
C PRO A 74 -6.49 -6.52 -9.84
N CYS A 75 -6.34 -5.48 -10.66
CA CYS A 75 -7.43 -4.58 -11.07
C CYS A 75 -8.21 -3.98 -9.89
N LYS A 76 -7.54 -3.75 -8.76
CA LYS A 76 -8.12 -3.13 -7.56
C LYS A 76 -7.20 -2.07 -6.98
N GLU A 77 -7.81 -1.07 -6.38
CA GLU A 77 -7.14 0.03 -5.69
C GLU A 77 -7.76 0.29 -4.33
N CYS A 78 -7.00 0.90 -3.43
CA CYS A 78 -7.52 1.40 -2.18
C CYS A 78 -8.36 2.65 -2.42
N CYS A 79 -9.60 2.65 -1.92
CA CYS A 79 -10.48 3.81 -1.87
C CYS A 79 -11.09 3.90 -0.48
N ASP A 80 -10.78 4.98 0.25
CA ASP A 80 -11.31 5.27 1.58
C ASP A 80 -11.17 4.07 2.55
N GLY A 81 -10.00 3.43 2.50
CA GLY A 81 -9.66 2.29 3.36
C GLY A 81 -10.16 0.93 2.88
N ARG A 82 -10.81 0.83 1.73
CA ARG A 82 -11.31 -0.44 1.15
C ARG A 82 -10.60 -0.77 -0.16
N CYS A 83 -10.30 -2.05 -0.37
CA CYS A 83 -9.82 -2.53 -1.66
C CYS A 83 -11.00 -2.68 -2.64
N THR A 84 -11.10 -1.81 -3.64
CA THR A 84 -12.21 -1.75 -4.58
C THR A 84 -11.75 -2.00 -6.02
N PRO A 85 -12.56 -2.66 -6.87
CA PRO A 85 -12.24 -2.78 -8.30
C PRO A 85 -12.13 -1.42 -8.97
N VAL A 86 -11.13 -1.26 -9.82
CA VAL A 86 -11.05 -0.09 -10.70
C VAL A 86 -12.11 -0.20 -11.80
N GLN A 87 -12.70 0.94 -12.20
CA GLN A 87 -13.67 0.97 -13.31
C GLN A 87 -12.97 1.38 -14.61
N TYR A 88 -13.36 0.77 -15.72
CA TYR A 88 -12.88 1.13 -17.05
C TYR A 88 -13.94 1.93 -17.79
N SER A 89 -13.55 2.98 -18.52
CA SER A 89 -14.47 3.65 -19.42
C SER A 89 -14.80 2.74 -20.61
N SER A 90 -16.09 2.66 -20.98
CA SER A 90 -16.53 1.97 -22.19
C SER A 90 -16.14 2.72 -23.47
N GLU A 91 -15.86 4.02 -23.37
CA GLU A 91 -15.49 4.87 -24.51
C GLU A 91 -13.99 4.82 -24.80
N ASN A 92 -13.16 4.60 -23.77
CA ASN A 92 -11.72 4.41 -23.92
C ASN A 92 -11.22 3.35 -22.92
N PRO A 93 -10.86 2.13 -23.38
CA PRO A 93 -10.40 1.06 -22.50
C PRO A 93 -9.05 1.36 -21.81
N LEU A 94 -8.35 2.42 -22.23
CA LEU A 94 -7.12 2.89 -21.58
C LEU A 94 -7.40 3.85 -20.42
N THR A 95 -8.63 4.34 -20.27
CA THR A 95 -9.01 5.25 -19.18
C THR A 95 -9.56 4.46 -18.00
N VAL A 96 -8.75 4.38 -16.94
CA VAL A 96 -9.17 3.85 -15.64
C VAL A 96 -9.77 5.00 -14.83
N LYS A 97 -11.00 4.81 -14.35
CA LYS A 97 -11.61 5.67 -13.35
C LYS A 97 -11.07 5.25 -11.99
N SER A 98 -10.09 6.00 -11.51
CA SER A 98 -9.46 5.82 -10.20
C SER A 98 -10.07 6.76 -9.16
N CYS A 99 -10.08 6.35 -7.90
CA CYS A 99 -10.38 7.22 -6.76
C CYS A 99 -9.16 8.01 -6.25
N ALA A 100 -7.99 7.85 -6.87
CA ALA A 100 -6.85 8.73 -6.67
C ALA A 100 -7.23 10.18 -7.01
N LYS A 101 -6.87 11.12 -6.15
CA LYS A 101 -7.06 12.55 -6.37
C LYS A 101 -5.73 13.24 -6.59
#